data_AF-A0A2V8GYM9-F1
#
_entry.id   AF-A0A2V8GYM9-F1
#
_cell.length_a   1.000
_cell.length_b   1.000
_cell.length_c   1.000
_cell.angle_alpha   90.00
_cell.angle_beta   90.00
_cell.angle_gamma   90.00
#
_symmetry.space_group_name_H-M   'P 1'
#
loop_
_entity.id
_entity.type
_entity.pdbx_description
1 polymer ?
#
loop_
_entity_poly.entity_id
_entity_poly.type
_entity_poly.pdbx_seq_one_letter_code
_entity_poly.pdbx_strand_id
1 'polypeptide(L)'
;MAEVLTSFATPVRDDFGTYYARAVGRQASDHMWESWIEFVPIDGGSDVLVSEIESRQPERQHLVYWATGLTHVYLEGALGRARKPVTIRVPVMDEPISDQPAARRVVMQRVFPRPDAVLDPFEVGGHSIEVLRQELKALNRRRLLNIISAFDLGRDRDVTQMSDAHLAAVIVAGVEGRLSTRSR
;
A
#
# COMPACT_ATOMS: atom_id res chain seq x y z
N MET A 1 -27.03 -35.71 9.49
CA MET A 1 -27.01 -35.71 10.97
C MET A 1 -25.80 -36.52 11.42
N ALA A 2 -25.11 -36.12 12.48
CA ALA A 2 -23.98 -36.88 13.01
C ALA A 2 -24.48 -37.98 13.98
N GLU A 3 -23.77 -39.09 14.05
CA GLU A 3 -24.08 -40.21 14.93
C GLU A 3 -22.82 -40.81 15.58
N VAL A 4 -22.96 -41.38 16.76
CA VAL A 4 -21.87 -42.08 17.43
C VAL A 4 -21.71 -43.47 16.80
N LEU A 5 -20.53 -43.73 16.24
CA LEU A 5 -20.18 -45.01 15.63
C LEU A 5 -19.66 -45.99 16.66
N THR A 6 -18.83 -45.53 17.60
CA THR A 6 -18.22 -46.35 18.66
C THR A 6 -17.82 -45.46 19.83
N SER A 7 -18.00 -45.93 21.06
CA SER A 7 -17.52 -45.27 22.28
C SER A 7 -16.43 -46.11 22.93
N PHE A 8 -15.39 -45.47 23.44
CA PHE A 8 -14.25 -46.14 24.07
C PHE A 8 -14.38 -46.08 25.59
N ALA A 9 -14.36 -47.24 26.24
CA ALA A 9 -14.52 -47.35 27.69
C ALA A 9 -13.26 -46.96 28.47
N THR A 10 -12.07 -47.17 27.88
CA THR A 10 -10.81 -46.76 28.49
C THR A 10 -10.58 -45.27 28.23
N PRO A 11 -10.51 -44.44 29.28
CA PRO A 11 -10.32 -43.01 29.10
C PRO A 11 -8.89 -42.68 28.69
N VAL A 12 -8.73 -41.66 27.85
CA VAL A 12 -7.43 -41.10 27.46
C VAL A 12 -7.11 -39.89 28.32
N ARG A 13 -5.83 -39.64 28.56
CA ARG A 13 -5.36 -38.53 29.39
C ARG A 13 -4.33 -37.68 28.68
N ASP A 14 -4.32 -36.40 28.98
CA ASP A 14 -3.26 -35.46 28.62
C ASP A 14 -2.87 -34.61 29.85
N ASP A 15 -2.01 -33.61 29.65
CA ASP A 15 -1.56 -32.70 30.71
C ASP A 15 -2.70 -31.84 31.30
N PHE A 16 -3.87 -31.79 30.65
CA PHE A 16 -4.97 -30.90 30.98
C PHE A 16 -6.21 -31.63 31.52
N GLY A 17 -6.29 -32.96 31.37
CA GLY A 17 -7.42 -33.71 31.89
C GLY A 17 -7.50 -35.15 31.40
N THR A 18 -8.62 -35.78 31.76
CA THR A 18 -8.96 -37.13 31.34
C THR A 18 -10.31 -37.12 30.61
N TYR A 19 -10.38 -37.83 29.49
CA TYR A 19 -11.48 -37.76 28.54
C TYR A 19 -11.95 -39.16 28.11
N TYR A 20 -13.26 -39.32 27.92
CA TYR A 20 -13.83 -40.45 27.18
C TYR A 20 -13.86 -40.13 25.70
N ALA A 21 -13.25 -40.98 24.89
CA ALA A 21 -13.26 -40.84 23.44
C ALA A 21 -14.51 -41.49 22.82
N ARG A 22 -15.03 -40.88 21.76
CA ARG A 22 -16.12 -41.41 20.92
C ARG A 22 -15.81 -41.15 19.46
N ALA A 23 -15.89 -42.18 18.62
CA ALA A 23 -15.86 -42.00 17.17
C ALA A 23 -17.25 -41.59 16.69
N VAL A 24 -17.32 -40.47 15.96
CA VAL A 24 -18.55 -39.88 15.44
C VAL A 24 -18.47 -39.82 13.92
N GLY A 25 -19.58 -40.11 13.25
CA GLY A 25 -19.68 -40.15 11.80
C GLY A 25 -20.85 -39.31 11.29
N ARG A 26 -20.70 -38.77 10.08
CA ARG A 26 -21.71 -37.99 9.37
C ARG A 26 -21.61 -38.24 7.87
N GLN A 27 -22.74 -38.35 7.19
CA GLN A 27 -22.77 -38.22 5.73
C GLN A 27 -22.65 -36.74 5.33
N ALA A 28 -21.65 -36.43 4.51
CA ALA A 28 -21.38 -35.11 3.94
C ALA A 28 -22.29 -34.83 2.73
N SER A 29 -22.24 -33.58 2.23
CA SER A 29 -23.07 -33.13 1.10
C SER A 29 -22.76 -33.82 -0.22
N ASP A 30 -21.56 -34.39 -0.36
CA ASP A 30 -21.14 -35.15 -1.55
C ASP A 30 -21.39 -36.66 -1.43
N HIS A 31 -22.29 -37.05 -0.51
CA HIS A 31 -22.67 -38.43 -0.21
C HIS A 31 -21.58 -39.32 0.39
N MET A 32 -20.36 -38.81 0.58
CA MET A 32 -19.29 -39.49 1.32
C MET A 32 -19.56 -39.41 2.82
N TRP A 33 -19.08 -40.41 3.55
CA TRP A 33 -19.10 -40.46 4.99
C TRP A 33 -17.79 -39.95 5.58
N GLU A 34 -17.88 -39.03 6.53
CA GLU A 34 -16.76 -38.45 7.28
C GLU A 34 -16.83 -38.88 8.74
N SER A 35 -15.67 -39.09 9.36
CA SER A 35 -15.58 -39.40 10.79
C SER A 35 -14.48 -38.63 11.49
N TRP A 36 -14.74 -38.29 12.74
CA TRP A 36 -13.83 -37.64 13.68
C TRP A 36 -13.99 -38.27 15.07
N ILE A 37 -13.15 -37.86 16.02
CA ILE A 37 -13.19 -38.31 17.41
C ILE A 37 -13.59 -37.14 18.30
N GLU A 38 -14.57 -37.37 19.17
CA GLU A 38 -14.95 -36.48 20.25
C GLU A 38 -14.35 -36.96 21.57
N PHE A 39 -13.84 -36.02 22.36
CA PHE A 39 -13.27 -36.26 23.67
C PHE A 39 -14.10 -35.52 24.71
N VAL A 40 -14.91 -36.29 25.45
CA VAL A 40 -15.80 -35.78 26.48
C VAL A 40 -15.07 -35.80 27.82
N PRO A 41 -14.90 -34.66 28.51
CA PRO A 41 -14.20 -34.61 29.78
C PRO A 41 -14.97 -35.35 30.87
N ILE A 42 -14.25 -36.11 31.70
CA ILE A 42 -14.85 -36.89 32.78
C ILE A 42 -15.34 -35.99 33.93
N ASP A 43 -14.60 -34.92 34.20
CA ASP A 43 -14.92 -33.97 35.27
C ASP A 43 -16.15 -33.09 34.96
N GLY A 44 -16.63 -33.12 33.71
CA GLY A 44 -17.76 -32.32 33.24
C GLY A 44 -17.54 -30.81 33.27
N GLY A 45 -16.33 -30.35 33.62
CA GLY A 45 -16.00 -28.94 33.78
C GLY A 45 -15.39 -28.29 32.53
N SER A 46 -14.89 -29.10 31.60
CA SER A 46 -14.28 -28.64 30.34
C SER A 46 -15.23 -28.80 29.15
N ASP A 47 -14.94 -28.09 28.06
CA ASP A 47 -15.62 -28.29 26.78
C ASP A 47 -15.24 -29.63 26.13
N VAL A 48 -16.14 -30.17 25.31
CA VAL A 48 -15.87 -31.35 24.47
C VAL A 48 -14.86 -30.96 23.40
N LEU A 49 -13.75 -31.69 23.31
CA LEU A 49 -12.77 -31.49 22.26
C LEU A 49 -13.12 -32.37 21.07
N VAL A 50 -12.87 -31.87 19.86
CA VAL A 50 -13.21 -32.56 18.61
C VAL A 50 -11.98 -32.57 17.73
N SER A 51 -11.62 -33.75 17.21
CA SER A 51 -10.54 -33.85 16.23
C SER A 51 -10.97 -33.31 14.86
N GLU A 52 -10.01 -33.15 13.96
CA GLU A 52 -10.29 -32.99 12.54
C GLU A 52 -10.93 -34.28 11.97
N ILE A 53 -11.28 -34.27 10.68
CA ILE A 53 -11.75 -35.48 9.99
C ILE A 53 -10.59 -36.49 9.93
N GLU A 54 -10.77 -37.61 10.60
CA GLU A 54 -9.78 -38.68 10.72
C GLU A 54 -9.95 -39.75 9.61
N SER A 55 -11.16 -39.91 9.09
CA SER A 55 -11.44 -40.85 8.00
C SER A 55 -12.58 -40.38 7.12
N ARG A 56 -12.47 -40.70 5.82
CA ARG A 56 -13.51 -40.44 4.83
C ARG A 56 -13.73 -41.69 3.99
N GLN A 57 -14.97 -42.17 3.92
CA GLN A 57 -15.32 -43.45 3.32
C GLN A 57 -16.60 -43.33 2.47
N PRO A 58 -16.82 -44.18 1.47
CA PRO A 58 -18.07 -44.16 0.68
C PRO A 58 -19.30 -44.61 1.48
N GLU A 59 -19.11 -45.49 2.47
CA GLU A 59 -20.20 -46.14 3.20
C GLU A 59 -19.97 -46.09 4.71
N ARG A 60 -21.08 -45.98 5.46
CA ARG A 60 -21.10 -45.97 6.93
C ARG A 60 -20.39 -47.16 7.56
N GLN A 61 -20.58 -48.37 7.00
CA GLN A 61 -20.01 -49.60 7.55
C GLN A 61 -18.48 -49.59 7.57
N HIS A 62 -17.84 -48.92 6.60
CA HIS A 62 -16.39 -48.78 6.56
C HIS A 62 -15.88 -47.84 7.65
N LEU A 63 -16.64 -46.79 8.00
CA LEU A 63 -16.31 -45.96 9.16
C LEU A 63 -16.48 -46.70 10.48
N VAL A 64 -17.51 -47.54 10.61
CA VAL A 64 -17.67 -48.37 11.81
C VAL A 64 -16.47 -49.32 11.95
N TYR A 65 -16.08 -49.98 10.87
CA TYR A 65 -14.91 -50.85 10.87
C TYR A 65 -13.62 -50.10 11.24
N TRP A 66 -13.40 -48.93 10.64
CA TRP A 66 -12.28 -48.05 11.01
C TRP A 66 -12.30 -47.69 12.51
N ALA A 67 -13.46 -47.28 13.03
CA ALA A 67 -13.62 -46.87 14.43
C ALA A 67 -13.30 -48.03 15.40
N THR A 68 -13.70 -49.25 15.06
CA THR A 68 -13.36 -50.44 15.87
C THR A 68 -11.88 -50.82 15.84
N GLY A 69 -11.14 -50.38 14.80
CA GLY A 69 -9.71 -50.59 14.67
C GLY A 69 -8.85 -49.57 15.42
N LEU A 70 -9.44 -48.54 16.03
CA LEU A 70 -8.70 -47.49 16.74
C LEU A 70 -8.09 -48.02 18.03
N THR A 71 -6.79 -47.83 18.18
CA THR A 71 -6.04 -48.23 19.37
C THR A 71 -6.00 -47.11 20.40
N HIS A 72 -5.75 -47.47 21.66
CA HIS A 72 -5.63 -46.47 22.74
C HIS A 72 -4.55 -45.42 22.45
N VAL A 73 -3.38 -45.84 21.95
CA VAL A 73 -2.27 -44.94 21.57
C VAL A 73 -2.69 -43.99 20.45
N TYR A 74 -3.52 -44.43 19.50
CA TYR A 74 -4.06 -43.56 18.47
C TYR A 74 -4.95 -42.46 19.07
N LEU A 75 -5.81 -42.83 20.02
CA LEU A 75 -6.73 -41.90 20.68
C LEU A 75 -5.97 -40.84 21.50
N GLU A 76 -4.88 -41.21 22.20
CA GLU A 76 -4.00 -40.25 22.89
C GLU A 76 -3.34 -39.27 21.90
N GLY A 77 -2.84 -39.78 20.77
CA GLY A 77 -2.28 -38.93 19.72
C GLY A 77 -3.32 -38.01 19.07
N ALA A 78 -4.55 -38.48 18.86
CA ALA A 78 -5.65 -37.69 18.32
C ALA A 78 -6.11 -36.60 19.30
N LEU A 79 -6.14 -36.87 20.61
CA LEU A 79 -6.41 -35.86 21.64
C LEU A 79 -5.37 -34.73 21.59
N GLY A 80 -4.09 -35.09 21.46
CA GLY A 80 -3.01 -34.12 21.31
C GLY A 80 -3.18 -33.19 20.10
N ARG A 81 -3.67 -33.71 18.96
CA ARG A 81 -3.98 -32.91 17.76
C ARG A 81 -5.23 -32.05 17.95
N ALA A 82 -6.31 -32.59 18.52
CA ALA A 82 -7.54 -31.85 18.79
C ALA A 82 -7.31 -30.61 19.66
N ARG A 83 -6.36 -30.70 20.62
CA ARG A 83 -5.99 -29.59 21.50
C ARG A 83 -5.11 -28.53 20.84
N LYS A 84 -4.36 -28.91 19.80
CA LYS A 84 -3.44 -28.04 19.04
C LYS A 84 -3.89 -28.01 17.58
N PRO A 85 -5.01 -27.34 17.25
CA PRO A 85 -5.51 -27.29 15.88
C PRO A 85 -4.41 -26.77 14.97
N VAL A 86 -4.15 -27.49 13.87
CA VAL A 86 -3.10 -27.11 12.93
C VAL A 86 -3.53 -25.80 12.28
N THR A 87 -3.00 -24.69 12.80
CA THR A 87 -3.21 -23.37 12.20
C THR A 87 -2.32 -23.29 10.97
N ILE A 88 -2.81 -23.79 9.84
CA ILE A 88 -2.17 -23.53 8.55
C ILE A 88 -2.46 -22.06 8.22
N ARG A 89 -1.45 -21.20 8.42
CA ARG A 89 -1.43 -19.90 7.78
C ARG A 89 -1.22 -20.14 6.29
N VAL A 90 -2.32 -20.25 5.55
CA VAL A 90 -2.27 -20.22 4.09
C VAL A 90 -1.85 -18.79 3.73
N PRO A 91 -0.65 -18.55 3.15
CA PRO A 91 -0.40 -17.27 2.53
C PRO A 91 -1.47 -17.11 1.45
N VAL A 92 -2.30 -16.08 1.57
CA VAL A 92 -3.14 -15.65 0.44
C VAL A 92 -2.13 -15.37 -0.67
N MET A 93 -2.11 -16.24 -1.68
CA MET A 93 -1.36 -15.92 -2.90
C MET A 93 -2.07 -14.69 -3.47
N ASP A 94 -1.44 -13.53 -3.35
CA ASP A 94 -1.96 -12.31 -3.95
C ASP A 94 -2.07 -12.56 -5.45
N GLU A 95 -3.31 -12.73 -5.92
CA GLU A 95 -3.59 -12.72 -7.34
C GLU A 95 -3.16 -11.35 -7.90
N PRO A 96 -2.50 -11.30 -9.07
CA PRO A 96 -2.18 -10.03 -9.69
C PRO A 96 -3.46 -9.21 -9.87
N ILE A 97 -3.55 -8.08 -9.17
CA ILE A 97 -4.69 -7.14 -9.28
C ILE A 97 -4.80 -6.59 -10.72
N SER A 98 -3.74 -6.72 -11.53
CA SER A 98 -3.71 -6.23 -12.90
C SER A 98 -3.03 -7.22 -13.85
N ASP A 99 -3.70 -7.47 -14.97
CA ASP A 99 -3.19 -8.23 -16.11
C ASP A 99 -2.40 -7.37 -17.11
N GLN A 100 -2.20 -6.07 -16.83
CA GLN A 100 -1.60 -5.14 -17.78
C GLN A 100 -0.52 -4.25 -17.16
N PRO A 101 0.59 -3.99 -17.87
CA PRO A 101 1.61 -3.06 -17.42
C PRO A 101 1.06 -1.63 -17.39
N ALA A 102 1.54 -0.82 -16.43
CA ALA A 102 1.15 0.58 -16.32
C ALA A 102 1.38 1.33 -17.63
N ALA A 103 0.35 2.05 -18.11
CA ALA A 103 0.48 2.89 -19.29
C ALA A 103 1.59 3.92 -19.12
N ARG A 104 2.45 4.05 -20.14
CA ARG A 104 3.56 5.01 -20.14
C ARG A 104 3.01 6.44 -20.02
N ARG A 105 3.18 7.06 -18.85
CA ARG A 105 2.87 8.49 -18.66
C ARG A 105 3.92 9.33 -19.38
N VAL A 106 3.53 9.92 -20.51
CA VAL A 106 4.33 10.96 -21.19
C VAL A 106 3.85 12.31 -20.67
N VAL A 107 4.66 12.95 -19.82
CA VAL A 107 4.42 14.33 -19.41
C VAL A 107 4.99 15.24 -20.50
N MET A 108 4.13 15.76 -21.37
CA MET A 108 4.53 16.83 -22.27
C MET A 108 4.69 18.13 -21.47
N GLN A 109 5.92 18.44 -21.06
CA GLN A 109 6.23 19.75 -20.51
C GLN A 109 6.35 20.74 -21.66
N ARG A 110 5.35 21.62 -21.83
CA ARG A 110 5.49 22.79 -22.70
C ARG A 110 6.45 23.76 -22.03
N VAL A 111 7.71 23.75 -22.46
CA VAL A 111 8.70 24.75 -22.08
C VAL A 111 8.44 25.99 -22.95
N PHE A 112 7.95 27.07 -22.34
CA PHE A 112 7.95 28.37 -22.99
C PHE A 112 9.40 28.88 -23.00
N PRO A 113 10.01 29.15 -24.17
CA PRO A 113 11.34 29.72 -24.20
C PRO A 113 11.29 31.08 -23.50
N ARG A 114 12.03 31.22 -22.39
CA ARG A 114 12.24 32.53 -21.79
C ARG A 114 13.00 33.39 -22.82
N PRO A 115 12.54 34.60 -23.13
CA PRO A 115 13.24 35.45 -24.08
C PRO A 115 14.64 35.72 -23.56
N ASP A 116 15.63 35.47 -24.42
CA ASP A 116 17.05 35.59 -24.14
C ASP A 116 17.36 37.03 -23.71
N ALA A 117 17.58 37.24 -22.41
CA ALA A 117 17.98 38.53 -21.89
C ALA A 117 19.49 38.64 -22.06
N VAL A 118 19.91 39.23 -23.17
CA VAL A 118 21.32 39.45 -23.53
C VAL A 118 22.07 40.32 -22.49
N LEU A 119 21.33 41.07 -21.65
CA LEU A 119 21.83 41.94 -20.60
C LEU A 119 21.10 41.64 -19.30
N ASP A 120 21.83 41.37 -18.21
CA ASP A 120 21.29 41.39 -16.85
C ASP A 120 21.38 42.83 -16.28
N PRO A 121 20.25 43.53 -16.10
CA PRO A 121 20.25 44.90 -15.59
C PRO A 121 20.77 45.03 -14.15
N PHE A 122 20.68 43.97 -13.34
CA PHE A 122 21.14 43.99 -11.96
C PHE A 122 22.65 43.84 -11.84
N GLU A 123 23.26 43.03 -12.72
CA GLU A 123 24.72 42.94 -12.78
C GLU A 123 25.31 44.29 -13.22
N VAL A 124 24.84 44.86 -14.33
CA VAL A 124 25.38 46.12 -14.84
C VAL A 124 25.03 47.31 -13.94
N GLY A 125 23.78 47.39 -13.47
CA GLY A 125 23.35 48.46 -12.55
C GLY A 125 24.01 48.38 -11.18
N GLY A 126 24.39 47.19 -10.72
CA GLY A 126 25.16 46.98 -9.48
C GLY A 126 26.59 47.53 -9.57
N HIS A 127 27.18 47.54 -10.77
CA HIS A 127 28.49 48.12 -11.01
C HIS A 127 28.42 49.64 -11.27
N SER A 128 27.50 50.10 -12.13
CA SER A 128 27.29 51.54 -12.37
C SER A 128 25.94 51.82 -13.05
N ILE A 129 25.16 52.73 -12.46
CA ILE A 129 23.85 53.10 -13.02
C ILE A 129 23.96 53.91 -14.31
N GLU A 130 25.04 54.69 -14.48
CA GLU A 130 25.26 55.45 -15.70
C GLU A 130 25.61 54.54 -16.87
N VAL A 131 26.38 53.48 -16.61
CA VAL A 131 26.70 52.45 -17.61
C VAL A 131 25.42 51.71 -18.01
N LEU A 132 24.56 51.34 -17.05
CA LEU A 132 23.26 50.75 -17.36
C LEU A 132 22.41 51.66 -18.25
N ARG A 133 22.32 52.96 -17.95
CA ARG A 133 21.57 53.93 -18.79
C ARG A 133 22.14 54.03 -20.21
N GLN A 134 23.47 54.00 -20.35
CA GLN A 134 24.13 54.05 -21.65
C GLN A 134 23.84 52.79 -22.47
N GLU A 135 23.97 51.62 -21.88
CA GLU A 135 23.69 50.33 -22.55
C GLU A 135 22.21 50.23 -22.96
N LEU A 136 21.27 50.64 -22.09
CA LEU A 136 19.84 50.63 -22.41
C LEU A 136 19.47 51.57 -23.59
N LYS A 137 20.17 52.68 -23.76
CA LYS A 137 19.98 53.58 -24.92
C LYS A 137 20.41 52.95 -26.24
N ALA A 138 21.34 51.99 -26.21
CA ALA A 138 21.79 51.26 -27.39
C ALA A 138 20.85 50.10 -27.77
N LEU A 139 19.89 49.74 -26.90
CA LEU A 139 18.94 48.66 -27.14
C LEU A 139 17.66 49.15 -27.83
N ASN A 140 17.08 48.28 -28.65
CA ASN A 140 15.79 48.55 -29.29
C ASN A 140 14.60 48.24 -28.35
N ARG A 141 13.44 48.80 -28.67
CA ARG A 141 12.16 48.57 -27.97
C ARG A 141 11.89 47.11 -27.60
N ARG A 142 12.05 46.19 -28.56
CA ARG A 142 11.77 44.76 -28.35
C ARG A 142 12.65 44.18 -27.23
N ARG A 143 13.93 44.56 -27.20
CA ARG A 143 14.87 44.13 -26.16
C ARG A 143 14.53 44.74 -24.80
N LEU A 144 14.16 46.02 -24.75
CA LEU A 144 13.74 46.67 -23.50
C LEU A 144 12.50 45.97 -22.90
N LEU A 145 11.51 45.65 -23.72
CA LEU A 145 10.32 44.90 -23.29
C LEU A 145 10.65 43.47 -22.83
N ASN A 146 11.60 42.80 -23.49
CA ASN A 146 12.06 41.47 -23.07
C ASN A 146 12.73 41.52 -21.69
N ILE A 147 13.57 42.52 -21.44
CA ILE A 147 14.23 42.73 -20.14
C ILE A 147 13.17 42.96 -19.05
N ILE A 148 12.20 43.84 -19.29
CA ILE A 148 11.11 44.11 -18.33
C ILE A 148 10.33 42.84 -18.02
N SER A 149 10.01 42.03 -19.04
CA SER A 149 9.25 40.80 -18.88
C SER A 149 10.06 39.69 -18.18
N ALA A 150 11.35 39.57 -18.50
CA ALA A 150 12.22 38.53 -17.94
C ALA A 150 12.53 38.74 -16.46
N PHE A 151 12.70 40.00 -16.05
CA PHE A 151 13.05 40.39 -14.67
C PHE A 151 11.87 40.98 -13.87
N ASP A 152 10.70 41.02 -14.49
CA ASP A 152 9.45 41.43 -13.88
C ASP A 152 9.51 42.83 -13.24
N LEU A 153 10.01 43.80 -14.02
CA LEU A 153 10.36 45.16 -13.60
C LEU A 153 9.21 46.18 -13.76
N GLY A 154 8.05 45.75 -14.25
CA GLY A 154 6.95 46.62 -14.67
C GLY A 154 5.55 46.16 -14.26
N ARG A 155 5.42 45.35 -13.19
CA ARG A 155 4.16 44.69 -12.77
C ARG A 155 2.93 45.61 -12.69
N ASP A 156 3.11 46.89 -12.41
CA ASP A 156 2.03 47.86 -12.19
C ASP A 156 1.92 48.93 -13.29
N ARG A 157 2.61 48.75 -14.43
CA ARG A 157 2.68 49.76 -15.50
C ARG A 157 2.37 49.15 -16.86
N ASP A 158 1.59 49.84 -17.67
CA ASP A 158 1.40 49.47 -19.08
C ASP A 158 2.63 49.88 -19.91
N VAL A 159 3.61 48.98 -19.95
CA VAL A 159 4.87 49.18 -20.67
C VAL A 159 4.70 49.11 -22.19
N THR A 160 3.60 48.55 -22.70
CA THR A 160 3.41 48.33 -24.14
C THR A 160 3.17 49.63 -24.91
N GLN A 161 2.66 50.66 -24.22
CA GLN A 161 2.34 51.99 -24.77
C GLN A 161 3.44 53.04 -24.52
N MET A 162 4.49 52.71 -23.76
CA MET A 162 5.54 53.67 -23.37
C MET A 162 6.53 53.93 -24.51
N SER A 163 7.21 55.08 -24.54
CA SER A 163 8.34 55.30 -25.46
C SER A 163 9.59 54.54 -24.99
N ASP A 164 10.56 54.33 -25.88
CA ASP A 164 11.79 53.58 -25.55
C ASP A 164 12.59 54.24 -24.41
N ALA A 165 12.60 55.59 -24.35
CA ALA A 165 13.19 56.33 -23.25
C ALA A 165 12.47 56.07 -21.91
N HIS A 166 11.14 55.99 -21.92
CA HIS A 166 10.36 55.64 -20.74
C HIS A 166 10.56 54.18 -20.32
N LEU A 167 10.68 53.24 -21.27
CA LEU A 167 11.01 51.84 -20.99
C LEU A 167 12.37 51.70 -20.29
N ALA A 168 13.39 52.39 -20.78
CA ALA A 168 14.71 52.42 -20.15
C ALA A 168 14.65 53.01 -18.73
N ALA A 169 13.87 54.08 -18.53
CA ALA A 169 13.68 54.68 -17.21
C ALA A 169 12.98 53.73 -16.23
N VAL A 170 11.99 52.93 -16.68
CA VAL A 170 11.35 51.90 -15.85
C VAL A 170 12.35 50.84 -15.40
N ILE A 171 13.21 50.36 -16.31
CA ILE A 171 14.24 49.36 -15.98
C ILE A 171 15.20 49.93 -14.92
N VAL A 172 15.72 51.13 -15.12
CA VAL A 172 16.64 51.80 -14.19
C VAL A 172 16.01 51.99 -12.82
N ALA A 173 14.79 52.53 -12.75
CA ALA A 173 14.09 52.75 -11.48
C ALA A 173 13.80 51.43 -10.73
N GLY A 174 13.43 50.37 -11.47
CA GLY A 174 13.19 49.04 -10.90
C GLY A 174 14.47 48.40 -10.33
N VAL A 175 15.61 48.60 -11.02
CA VAL A 175 16.93 48.13 -10.57
C VAL A 175 17.40 48.91 -9.35
N GLU A 176 17.37 50.25 -9.38
CA GLU A 176 17.79 51.12 -8.26
C GLU A 176 16.99 50.80 -6.99
N GLY A 177 15.66 50.64 -7.09
CA GLY A 177 14.81 50.33 -5.95
C GLY A 177 15.12 48.96 -5.31
N ARG A 178 15.38 47.94 -6.14
CA ARG A 178 15.71 46.59 -5.65
C ARG A 178 17.14 46.49 -5.12
N LEU A 179 18.12 47.17 -5.73
CA LEU A 179 19.50 47.23 -5.23
C LEU A 179 19.56 47.97 -3.88
N SER A 180 18.84 49.08 -3.75
CA SER A 180 18.76 49.84 -2.49
C SER A 180 18.12 49.03 -1.36
N THR A 181 17.15 48.17 -1.68
CA THR A 181 16.51 47.26 -0.71
C THR A 181 17.45 46.14 -0.27
N ARG A 182 18.37 45.69 -1.13
CA ARG A 182 19.37 44.64 -0.83
C ARG A 182 20.58 45.11 -0.02
N SER A 183 20.84 46.43 0.03
CA SER A 183 21.97 47.02 0.74
C SER A 183 21.65 47.47 2.18
N ARG A 184 20.40 47.28 2.65
CA ARG A 184 19.95 47.51 4.03
C ARG A 184 19.76 46.18 4.74
#